data_AF-A0A6B3ARS6-F1
#
_entry.id   AF-A0A6B3ARS6-F1
#
_cell.length_a   1.000
_cell.length_b   1.000
_cell.length_c   1.000
_cell.angle_alpha   90.00
_cell.angle_beta   90.00
_cell.angle_gamma   90.00
#
_symmetry.space_group_name_H-M   'P 1'
#
loop_
_entity.id
_entity.type
_entity.pdbx_description
1 polymer ?
#
loop_
_entity_poly.entity_id
_entity_poly.type
_entity_poly.pdbx_seq_one_letter_code
_entity_poly.pdbx_strand_id
1 'polypeptide(L)'
;MNTAPDPDIRPDAVDHINRDQAAADLQAIREQWGDLLAAISRPPAAEWPPRYDANMRDHDEPDDAPTIGRLPLTLREHPAPLNLTALDAARAVEEAVFTACDVIALRVQRPPVPGGYRVDHAHNSDPARWHLPTVRDIGPGNAAHAGSRANGLHWAAVWLEDRVTQQDDTGVHVPVPPVVVEDVAKVARLARARVEQALNRDNRPHTLDDPCPYCGGTLTATVPPRDLDRATITCQTGPTCNGPGRYDEQARRHWTGPELTTVGAAILAARGREAAGA
;
A
#
# COMPACT_ATOMS: atom_id res chain seq x y z
N MET A 1 -26.14 -24.99 -27.45
CA MET A 1 -25.88 -25.52 -26.09
C MET A 1 -25.81 -24.32 -25.17
N ASN A 2 -26.90 -24.05 -24.46
CA ASN A 2 -26.99 -22.98 -23.47
C ASN A 2 -26.29 -23.47 -22.20
N THR A 3 -25.18 -22.83 -21.86
CA THR A 3 -24.52 -22.99 -20.56
C THR A 3 -25.48 -22.45 -19.49
N ALA A 4 -25.97 -23.33 -18.63
CA ALA A 4 -26.79 -22.92 -17.49
C ALA A 4 -25.97 -22.01 -16.55
N PRO A 5 -26.57 -20.97 -15.96
CA PRO A 5 -25.90 -20.18 -14.92
C PRO A 5 -25.61 -21.07 -13.69
N ASP A 6 -24.41 -20.86 -13.14
CA ASP A 6 -23.81 -21.53 -11.97
C ASP A 6 -24.79 -21.56 -10.77
N PRO A 7 -24.90 -22.67 -10.00
CA PRO A 7 -25.88 -22.79 -8.95
C PRO A 7 -25.49 -21.93 -7.74
N ASP A 8 -26.19 -20.80 -7.62
CA ASP A 8 -26.70 -20.23 -6.37
C ASP A 8 -25.71 -20.24 -5.19
N ILE A 9 -24.69 -19.38 -5.28
CA ILE A 9 -23.84 -19.04 -4.14
C ILE A 9 -24.77 -18.46 -3.06
N ARG A 10 -24.89 -19.16 -1.93
CA ARG A 10 -25.71 -18.70 -0.79
C ARG A 10 -25.26 -17.28 -0.37
N PRO A 11 -26.20 -16.36 -0.08
CA PRO A 11 -25.87 -14.98 0.32
C PRO A 11 -24.85 -14.90 1.46
N ASP A 12 -24.93 -15.82 2.42
CA ASP A 12 -24.01 -15.90 3.56
C ASP A 12 -22.56 -16.24 3.14
N ALA A 13 -22.38 -17.04 2.09
CA ALA A 13 -21.05 -17.38 1.58
C ALA A 13 -20.39 -16.18 0.87
N VAL A 14 -21.17 -15.35 0.20
CA VAL A 14 -20.67 -14.09 -0.42
C VAL A 14 -20.24 -13.11 0.65
N ASP A 15 -20.98 -13.00 1.75
CA ASP A 15 -20.60 -12.14 2.89
C ASP A 15 -19.26 -12.58 3.49
N HIS A 16 -19.08 -13.87 3.76
CA HIS A 16 -17.81 -14.40 4.28
C HIS A 16 -16.62 -14.12 3.34
N ILE A 17 -16.79 -14.36 2.03
CA ILE A 17 -15.74 -14.06 1.04
C ILE A 17 -15.38 -12.57 1.03
N ASN A 18 -16.38 -11.69 1.08
CA ASN A 18 -16.15 -10.25 1.09
C ASN A 18 -15.43 -9.78 2.37
N ARG A 19 -15.76 -10.36 3.53
CA ARG A 19 -15.08 -10.07 4.80
C ARG A 19 -13.62 -10.49 4.76
N ASP A 20 -13.35 -11.72 4.34
CA ASP A 20 -11.99 -12.26 4.25
C ASP A 20 -11.16 -11.46 3.24
N GLN A 21 -11.75 -11.09 2.10
CA GLN A 21 -11.08 -10.27 1.09
C GLN A 21 -10.78 -8.86 1.60
N ALA A 22 -11.74 -8.22 2.28
CA ALA A 22 -11.54 -6.90 2.87
C ALA A 22 -10.41 -6.91 3.91
N ALA A 23 -10.40 -7.91 4.80
CA ALA A 23 -9.35 -8.07 5.80
C ALA A 23 -7.97 -8.28 5.13
N ALA A 24 -7.89 -9.19 4.16
CA ALA A 24 -6.65 -9.47 3.44
C ALA A 24 -6.10 -8.24 2.69
N ASP A 25 -6.98 -7.40 2.14
CA ASP A 25 -6.60 -6.17 1.43
C ASP A 25 -6.17 -5.06 2.39
N LEU A 26 -6.86 -4.87 3.52
CA LEU A 26 -6.47 -3.91 4.57
C LEU A 26 -5.13 -4.28 5.21
N GLN A 27 -4.90 -5.57 5.45
CA GLN A 27 -3.60 -6.07 5.89
C GLN A 27 -2.51 -5.78 4.85
N ALA A 28 -2.78 -6.03 3.56
CA ALA A 28 -1.82 -5.77 2.49
C ALA A 28 -1.43 -4.28 2.40
N ILE A 29 -2.40 -3.38 2.59
CA ILE A 29 -2.16 -1.93 2.64
C ILE A 29 -1.25 -1.60 3.82
N ARG A 30 -1.52 -2.13 5.02
CA ARG A 30 -0.71 -1.91 6.23
C ARG A 30 0.73 -2.37 6.05
N GLU A 31 0.95 -3.54 5.47
CA GLU A 31 2.27 -4.12 5.22
C GLU A 31 3.09 -3.27 4.23
N GLN A 32 2.45 -2.74 3.19
CA GLN A 32 3.11 -1.98 2.13
C GLN A 32 3.18 -0.47 2.41
N TRP A 33 2.51 0.02 3.45
CA TRP A 33 2.41 1.45 3.72
C TRP A 33 3.77 2.11 3.97
N GLY A 34 4.66 1.42 4.71
CA GLY A 34 6.02 1.90 4.95
C GLY A 34 6.82 2.07 3.66
N ASP A 35 6.71 1.10 2.73
CA ASP A 35 7.36 1.17 1.42
C ASP A 35 6.83 2.34 0.59
N LEU A 36 5.51 2.57 0.60
CA LEU A 36 4.90 3.69 -0.12
C LEU A 36 5.37 5.04 0.42
N LEU A 37 5.43 5.20 1.75
CA LEU A 37 5.95 6.43 2.37
C LEU A 37 7.43 6.64 2.05
N ALA A 38 8.25 5.59 2.09
CA ALA A 38 9.65 5.66 1.69
C ALA A 38 9.83 6.03 0.21
N ALA A 39 8.89 5.62 -0.65
CA ALA A 39 8.94 5.92 -2.07
C ALA A 39 8.74 7.43 -2.38
N ILE A 40 8.09 8.20 -1.50
CA ILE A 40 7.85 9.65 -1.69
C ILE A 40 9.16 10.44 -1.76
N SER A 41 10.11 10.09 -0.89
CA SER A 41 11.41 10.77 -0.79
C SER A 41 12.46 10.23 -1.75
N ARG A 42 12.07 9.38 -2.70
CA ARG A 42 12.98 8.74 -3.66
C ARG A 42 12.49 8.98 -5.08
N PRO A 43 13.37 9.15 -6.09
CA PRO A 43 12.93 9.22 -7.47
C PRO A 43 12.17 7.95 -7.87
N PRO A 44 11.16 8.05 -8.75
CA PRO A 44 10.50 6.87 -9.32
C PRO A 44 11.54 6.01 -10.04
N ALA A 45 11.69 4.77 -9.61
CA ALA A 45 12.62 3.83 -10.23
C ALA A 45 11.92 3.03 -11.32
N ALA A 46 12.40 3.15 -12.56
CA ALA A 46 12.25 2.12 -13.59
C ALA A 46 13.42 1.10 -13.55
N GLU A 47 14.30 1.21 -12.55
CA GLU A 47 15.49 0.39 -12.40
C GLU A 47 15.25 -0.94 -11.68
N TRP A 48 16.00 -1.94 -12.11
CA TRP A 48 16.09 -3.26 -11.50
C TRP A 48 17.46 -3.43 -10.82
N PRO A 49 17.56 -4.07 -9.63
CA PRO A 49 16.55 -4.82 -8.89
C PRO A 49 15.52 -3.96 -8.14
N PRO A 50 14.32 -4.52 -7.80
CA PRO A 50 13.39 -3.89 -6.88
C PRO A 50 14.13 -3.62 -5.57
N ARG A 51 14.06 -2.38 -5.09
CA ARG A 51 14.91 -1.77 -4.05
C ARG A 51 14.94 -2.45 -2.66
N TYR A 52 14.40 -3.65 -2.51
CA TYR A 52 14.41 -4.41 -1.26
C TYR A 52 15.81 -4.81 -0.79
N ASP A 53 16.80 -4.85 -1.70
CA ASP A 53 18.21 -5.05 -1.34
C ASP A 53 18.98 -3.75 -1.05
N ALA A 54 18.42 -2.58 -1.39
CA ALA A 54 19.08 -1.28 -1.22
C ALA A 54 18.91 -0.73 0.21
N ASN A 55 17.81 -1.05 0.89
CA ASN A 55 17.60 -0.66 2.29
C ASN A 55 18.60 -1.36 3.26
N MET A 56 19.34 -2.39 2.81
CA MET A 56 20.44 -2.98 3.59
C MET A 56 21.82 -2.39 3.23
N ARG A 57 21.95 -1.66 2.13
CA ARG A 57 23.26 -1.25 1.57
C ARG A 57 23.49 0.27 1.53
N ASP A 58 22.44 1.08 1.49
CA ASP A 58 22.56 2.56 1.45
C ASP A 58 22.32 3.21 2.82
N HIS A 59 23.16 2.87 3.81
CA HIS A 59 23.23 3.60 5.08
C HIS A 59 24.32 4.70 5.08
N ASP A 60 24.79 5.13 3.91
CA ASP A 60 25.66 6.31 3.77
C ASP A 60 24.85 7.62 3.64
N GLU A 61 23.77 7.78 4.41
CA GLU A 61 23.20 9.11 4.67
C GLU A 61 23.96 9.74 5.86
N PRO A 62 24.42 11.00 5.75
CA PRO A 62 25.06 11.67 6.87
C PRO A 62 24.09 11.81 8.06
N ASP A 63 24.53 11.31 9.21
CA ASP A 63 23.84 11.31 10.49
C ASP A 63 23.63 12.73 11.04
N ASP A 64 22.57 13.41 10.57
CA ASP A 64 22.07 14.64 11.20
C ASP A 64 21.13 14.26 12.37
N ALA A 65 21.74 13.83 13.47
CA ALA A 65 21.04 13.59 14.72
C ALA A 65 20.38 14.90 15.25
N PRO A 66 19.10 14.87 15.69
CA PRO A 66 18.41 16.07 16.12
C PRO A 66 18.94 16.57 17.45
N THR A 67 19.61 17.73 17.45
CA THR A 67 19.91 18.49 18.66
C THR A 67 18.60 19.04 19.23
N ILE A 68 18.13 18.46 20.34
CA ILE A 68 16.95 18.94 21.07
C ILE A 68 17.30 20.27 21.73
N GLY A 69 16.95 21.37 21.07
CA GLY A 69 17.12 22.72 21.59
C GLY A 69 16.38 23.76 20.76
N ARG A 70 15.21 24.18 21.25
CA ARG A 70 14.36 25.29 20.77
C ARG A 70 13.94 25.21 19.30
N LEU A 71 12.67 24.84 19.07
CA LEU A 71 12.03 24.86 17.76
C LEU A 71 12.14 26.26 17.11
N PRO A 72 12.91 26.45 16.04
CA PRO A 72 12.83 27.65 15.23
C PRO A 72 11.52 27.58 14.45
N LEU A 73 10.75 28.67 14.43
CA LEU A 73 9.58 28.85 13.57
C LEU A 73 9.99 29.07 12.10
N THR A 74 11.00 28.36 11.62
CA THR A 74 11.24 28.28 10.18
C THR A 74 10.18 27.35 9.61
N LEU A 75 9.46 27.82 8.60
CA LEU A 75 8.74 26.94 7.68
C LEU A 75 9.71 25.80 7.36
N ARG A 76 9.44 24.59 7.83
CA ARG A 76 10.27 23.45 7.45
C ARG A 76 10.19 23.39 5.94
N GLU A 77 11.28 23.73 5.28
CA GLU A 77 11.53 23.36 3.90
C GLU A 77 11.61 21.84 3.91
N HIS A 78 10.44 21.19 3.93
CA HIS A 78 10.36 19.78 3.64
C HIS A 78 10.89 19.63 2.22
N PRO A 79 11.93 18.81 2.00
CA PRO A 79 12.46 18.61 0.66
C PRO A 79 11.29 18.23 -0.24
N ALA A 80 11.26 18.84 -1.43
CA ALA A 80 10.18 18.59 -2.38
C ALA A 80 10.08 17.07 -2.63
N PRO A 81 8.87 16.50 -2.64
CA PRO A 81 8.69 15.07 -2.88
C PRO A 81 9.33 14.69 -4.22
N LEU A 82 10.18 13.68 -4.22
CA LEU A 82 10.87 13.21 -5.42
C LEU A 82 9.99 12.28 -6.27
N ASN A 83 8.94 11.70 -5.67
CA ASN A 83 7.94 10.91 -6.37
C ASN A 83 6.52 11.39 -6.05
N LEU A 84 5.98 12.24 -6.94
CA LEU A 84 4.61 12.74 -6.85
C LEU A 84 3.57 11.64 -6.97
N THR A 85 3.86 10.58 -7.74
CA THR A 85 2.92 9.45 -7.89
C THR A 85 2.73 8.71 -6.57
N ALA A 86 3.81 8.47 -5.83
CA ALA A 86 3.75 7.86 -4.50
C ALA A 86 3.00 8.75 -3.51
N LEU A 87 3.23 10.08 -3.54
CA LEU A 87 2.54 11.02 -2.66
C LEU A 87 1.03 11.07 -2.95
N ASP A 88 0.65 11.16 -4.22
CA ASP A 88 -0.75 11.19 -4.65
C ASP A 88 -1.46 9.86 -4.36
N ALA A 89 -0.75 8.74 -4.46
CA ALA A 89 -1.25 7.44 -4.06
C ALA A 89 -1.48 7.38 -2.54
N ALA A 90 -0.50 7.82 -1.74
CA ALA A 90 -0.61 7.83 -0.29
C ALA A 90 -1.80 8.68 0.18
N ARG A 91 -1.92 9.92 -0.30
CA ARG A 91 -3.03 10.82 0.07
C ARG A 91 -4.40 10.24 -0.32
N ALA A 92 -4.52 9.71 -1.53
CA ALA A 92 -5.78 9.14 -1.99
C ALA A 92 -6.19 7.89 -1.19
N VAL A 93 -5.23 7.03 -0.83
CA VAL A 93 -5.47 5.84 0.00
C VAL A 93 -5.87 6.26 1.42
N GLU A 94 -5.16 7.22 2.01
CA GLU A 94 -5.49 7.78 3.32
C GLU A 94 -6.89 8.37 3.37
N GLU A 95 -7.23 9.21 2.40
CA GLU A 95 -8.57 9.79 2.29
C GLU A 95 -9.65 8.73 2.13
N ALA A 96 -9.43 7.73 1.26
CA ALA A 96 -10.39 6.65 1.02
C ALA A 96 -10.63 5.80 2.26
N VAL A 97 -9.57 5.39 2.97
CA VAL A 97 -9.67 4.56 4.18
C VAL A 97 -10.31 5.36 5.33
N PHE A 98 -9.90 6.61 5.55
CA PHE A 98 -10.51 7.44 6.58
C PHE A 98 -11.98 7.73 6.30
N THR A 99 -12.34 7.97 5.03
CA THR A 99 -13.74 8.16 4.64
C THR A 99 -14.56 6.89 4.87
N ALA A 100 -14.00 5.71 4.56
CA ALA A 100 -14.65 4.44 4.87
C ALA A 100 -14.87 4.27 6.38
N CYS A 101 -13.89 4.60 7.22
CA CYS A 101 -14.04 4.58 8.67
C CYS A 101 -15.16 5.52 9.14
N ASP A 102 -15.19 6.77 8.64
CA ASP A 102 -16.22 7.75 8.99
C ASP A 102 -17.63 7.25 8.61
N VAL A 103 -17.79 6.70 7.40
CA VAL A 103 -19.07 6.16 6.91
C VAL A 103 -19.54 5.00 7.77
N ILE A 104 -18.65 4.08 8.14
CA ILE A 104 -19.00 2.94 8.99
C ILE A 104 -19.33 3.41 10.38
N ALA A 105 -18.52 4.28 10.98
CA ALA A 105 -18.76 4.83 12.30
C ALA A 105 -20.16 5.46 12.38
N LEU A 106 -20.53 6.27 11.38
CA LEU A 106 -21.86 6.86 11.29
C LEU A 106 -23.00 5.86 11.16
N ARG A 107 -22.76 4.69 10.56
CA ARG A 107 -23.79 3.67 10.30
C ARG A 107 -23.92 2.65 11.43
N VAL A 108 -22.82 2.25 12.06
CA VAL A 108 -22.77 1.07 12.94
C VAL A 108 -22.37 1.38 14.37
N GLN A 109 -21.74 2.53 14.64
CA GLN A 109 -21.35 2.88 16.01
C GLN A 109 -22.58 3.36 16.78
N ARG A 110 -22.87 2.72 17.93
CA ARG A 110 -23.98 3.17 18.77
C ARG A 110 -23.64 4.52 19.38
N PRO A 111 -24.63 5.42 19.53
CA PRO A 111 -24.42 6.64 20.27
C PRO A 111 -24.01 6.31 21.71
N PRO A 112 -23.27 7.21 22.38
CA PRO A 112 -23.07 7.12 23.82
C PRO A 112 -24.41 6.92 24.52
N VAL A 113 -24.46 6.00 25.50
CA VAL A 113 -25.70 5.62 26.19
C VAL A 113 -26.40 6.86 26.74
N PRO A 114 -27.71 7.05 26.48
CA PRO A 114 -28.47 8.19 27.00
C PRO A 114 -28.73 7.98 28.50
N GLY A 115 -27.80 8.45 29.33
CA GLY A 115 -27.86 8.31 30.80
C GLY A 115 -27.34 9.52 31.58
N GLY A 116 -27.19 10.66 30.92
CA GLY A 116 -26.83 11.93 31.54
C GLY A 116 -25.85 12.73 30.70
N TYR A 117 -26.06 14.04 30.61
CA TYR A 117 -25.18 15.05 29.99
C TYR A 117 -23.80 15.17 30.69
N ARG A 118 -23.26 14.10 31.25
CA ARG A 118 -21.86 14.05 31.67
C ARG A 118 -21.06 13.56 30.49
N VAL A 119 -20.10 14.38 30.06
CA VAL A 119 -19.03 13.96 29.16
C VAL A 119 -18.33 12.80 29.84
N ASP A 120 -18.70 11.58 29.46
CA ASP A 120 -18.03 10.40 29.96
C ASP A 120 -16.67 10.36 29.26
N HIS A 121 -15.64 10.84 29.96
CA HIS A 121 -14.28 10.90 29.42
C HIS A 121 -13.79 9.51 29.00
N ALA A 122 -14.27 8.44 29.64
CA ALA A 122 -13.95 7.07 29.25
C ALA A 122 -14.48 6.72 27.85
N HIS A 123 -15.61 7.32 27.45
CA HIS A 123 -16.21 7.14 26.12
C HIS A 123 -15.44 7.86 25.01
N ASN A 124 -14.84 9.00 25.35
CA ASN A 124 -14.04 9.81 24.41
C ASN A 124 -12.60 9.30 24.24
N SER A 125 -12.20 8.31 25.04
CA SER A 125 -10.89 7.65 24.97
C SER A 125 -10.98 6.16 24.65
N ASP A 126 -12.16 5.66 24.29
CA ASP A 126 -12.38 4.25 23.97
C ASP A 126 -11.74 3.92 22.61
N PRO A 127 -10.69 3.09 22.55
CA PRO A 127 -10.04 2.73 21.29
C PRO A 127 -10.96 1.94 20.36
N ALA A 128 -12.05 1.34 20.86
CA ALA A 128 -13.03 0.68 19.99
C ALA A 128 -13.84 1.69 19.17
N ARG A 129 -13.86 2.97 19.55
CA ARG A 129 -14.67 4.00 18.89
C ARG A 129 -13.87 4.79 17.87
N TRP A 130 -14.52 5.03 16.74
CA TRP A 130 -14.05 5.99 15.76
C TRP A 130 -14.65 7.37 16.06
N HIS A 131 -13.78 8.34 16.30
CA HIS A 131 -14.13 9.74 16.53
C HIS A 131 -13.98 10.50 15.22
N LEU A 132 -15.10 11.05 14.73
CA LEU A 132 -15.11 11.86 13.53
C LEU A 132 -14.32 13.16 13.73
N PRO A 133 -13.68 13.69 12.67
CA PRO A 133 -13.03 14.98 12.75
C PRO A 133 -14.07 16.08 13.02
N THR A 134 -13.72 17.03 13.87
CA THR A 134 -14.53 18.22 14.15
C THR A 134 -13.98 19.40 13.35
N VAL A 135 -14.86 20.17 12.70
CA VAL A 135 -14.50 21.35 11.91
C VAL A 135 -14.72 22.63 12.70
N ARG A 136 -13.88 23.63 12.38
CA ARG A 136 -13.73 24.91 13.09
C ARG A 136 -15.01 25.75 13.20
N ASP A 137 -15.96 25.55 12.29
CA ASP A 137 -17.19 26.37 12.21
C ASP A 137 -18.29 25.95 13.21
N ILE A 138 -18.03 24.92 14.04
CA ILE A 138 -18.96 24.39 15.05
C ILE A 138 -18.36 24.45 16.47
N GLY A 139 -17.62 25.53 16.82
CA GLY A 139 -17.12 25.71 18.19
C GLY A 139 -16.05 26.80 18.37
N PRO A 140 -15.61 27.07 19.63
CA PRO A 140 -14.49 27.99 19.90
C PRO A 140 -13.19 27.54 19.21
N GLY A 141 -12.28 28.47 18.92
CA GLY A 141 -11.17 28.33 17.94
C GLY A 141 -10.15 27.18 18.13
N ASN A 142 -10.32 26.38 19.18
CA ASN A 142 -9.62 25.14 19.52
C ASN A 142 -10.45 23.86 19.22
N ALA A 143 -11.60 23.98 18.55
CA ALA A 143 -12.54 22.90 18.28
C ALA A 143 -12.24 22.05 17.03
N ALA A 144 -11.22 22.39 16.24
CA ALA A 144 -10.80 21.57 15.11
C ALA A 144 -9.88 20.45 15.59
N HIS A 145 -10.35 19.20 15.57
CA HIS A 145 -9.58 18.01 15.94
C HIS A 145 -9.69 16.99 14.82
N ALA A 146 -8.58 16.32 14.48
CA ALA A 146 -8.57 15.28 13.45
C ALA A 146 -9.31 13.98 13.85
N GLY A 147 -9.97 13.96 15.00
CA GLY A 147 -10.56 12.76 15.60
C GLY A 147 -9.59 11.57 15.63
N SER A 148 -10.10 10.38 15.33
CA SER A 148 -9.32 9.14 15.24
C SER A 148 -8.37 9.10 14.03
N ARG A 149 -8.50 10.01 13.05
CA ARG A 149 -7.57 10.13 11.92
C ARG A 149 -6.17 10.55 12.38
N ALA A 150 -6.04 11.18 13.56
CA ALA A 150 -4.75 11.55 14.15
C ALA A 150 -3.83 10.34 14.43
N ASN A 151 -4.40 9.14 14.59
CA ASN A 151 -3.64 7.91 14.82
C ASN A 151 -3.03 7.34 13.52
N GLY A 152 -3.36 7.92 12.36
CA GLY A 152 -2.81 7.55 11.05
C GLY A 152 -3.47 6.34 10.39
N LEU A 153 -3.04 6.05 9.15
CA LEU A 153 -3.61 5.00 8.30
C LEU A 153 -3.56 3.61 8.93
N HIS A 154 -2.42 3.26 9.56
CA HIS A 154 -2.23 1.93 10.12
C HIS A 154 -3.32 1.60 11.15
N TRP A 155 -3.62 2.54 12.03
CA TRP A 155 -4.70 2.43 13.01
C TRP A 155 -6.08 2.33 12.34
N ALA A 156 -6.36 3.21 11.37
CA ALA A 156 -7.63 3.20 10.66
C ALA A 156 -7.89 1.87 9.95
N ALA A 157 -6.87 1.27 9.34
CA ALA A 157 -6.96 -0.03 8.70
C ALA A 157 -7.25 -1.16 9.70
N VAL A 158 -6.61 -1.17 10.89
CA VAL A 158 -6.93 -2.15 11.96
C VAL A 158 -8.37 -1.98 12.39
N TRP A 159 -8.77 -0.75 12.69
CA TRP A 159 -10.13 -0.47 13.17
C TRP A 159 -11.15 -0.95 12.14
N LEU A 160 -10.92 -0.66 10.86
CA LEU A 160 -11.80 -1.06 9.77
C LEU A 160 -11.83 -2.59 9.58
N GLU A 161 -10.68 -3.26 9.60
CA GLU A 161 -10.55 -4.71 9.51
C GLU A 161 -11.33 -5.40 10.64
N ASP A 162 -11.17 -4.89 11.86
CA ASP A 162 -11.84 -5.37 13.05
C ASP A 162 -13.36 -5.23 12.93
N ARG A 163 -13.87 -4.13 12.37
CA ARG A 163 -15.32 -3.95 12.14
C ARG A 163 -15.87 -4.90 11.07
N VAL A 164 -15.08 -5.22 10.05
CA VAL A 164 -15.52 -6.12 8.98
C VAL A 164 -15.47 -7.59 9.40
N THR A 165 -14.52 -7.96 10.25
CA THR A 165 -14.31 -9.35 10.69
C THR A 165 -15.09 -9.71 11.96
N GLN A 166 -15.28 -8.77 12.90
CA GLN A 166 -15.99 -9.07 14.14
C GLN A 166 -17.52 -9.05 13.98
N GLN A 167 -18.16 -10.05 14.57
CA GLN A 167 -19.60 -10.12 14.77
C GLN A 167 -19.97 -9.65 16.20
N ASP A 168 -19.51 -8.44 16.53
CA ASP A 168 -19.87 -7.60 17.69
C ASP A 168 -20.05 -8.27 19.09
N ASP A 169 -18.94 -8.49 19.79
CA ASP A 169 -18.94 -8.98 21.20
C ASP A 169 -18.95 -7.84 22.25
N THR A 170 -18.82 -6.57 21.84
CA THR A 170 -18.51 -5.45 22.76
C THR A 170 -19.71 -4.55 23.09
N GLY A 171 -20.81 -4.63 22.34
CA GLY A 171 -22.00 -3.78 22.53
C GLY A 171 -21.82 -2.30 22.16
N VAL A 172 -20.65 -1.91 21.67
CA VAL A 172 -20.32 -0.55 21.20
C VAL A 172 -20.92 -0.28 19.82
N HIS A 173 -21.12 -1.33 19.03
CA HIS A 173 -21.56 -1.25 17.65
C HIS A 173 -22.88 -2.00 17.45
N VAL A 174 -23.39 -1.97 16.23
CA VAL A 174 -24.35 -2.96 15.74
C VAL A 174 -23.65 -3.80 14.67
N PRO A 175 -24.13 -5.03 14.39
CA PRO A 175 -23.58 -5.85 13.33
C PRO A 175 -23.51 -5.09 12.00
N VAL A 176 -22.36 -5.15 11.33
CA VAL A 176 -22.15 -4.46 10.05
C VAL A 176 -23.01 -5.13 8.97
N PRO A 177 -23.90 -4.38 8.27
CA PRO A 177 -24.72 -4.95 7.21
C PRO A 177 -23.86 -5.45 6.04
N PRO A 178 -24.23 -6.56 5.35
CA PRO A 178 -23.44 -7.12 4.25
C PRO A 178 -23.15 -6.12 3.11
N VAL A 179 -24.10 -5.23 2.79
CA VAL A 179 -23.89 -4.19 1.77
C VAL A 179 -22.76 -3.22 2.15
N VAL A 180 -22.59 -2.94 3.45
CA VAL A 180 -21.50 -2.09 3.94
C VAL A 180 -20.17 -2.84 3.87
N VAL A 181 -20.17 -4.15 4.15
CA VAL A 181 -19.00 -5.01 3.97
C VAL A 181 -18.55 -5.02 2.50
N GLU A 182 -19.48 -5.13 1.56
CA GLU A 182 -19.18 -5.09 0.12
C GLU A 182 -18.55 -3.74 -0.30
N ASP A 183 -19.12 -2.62 0.17
CA ASP A 183 -18.56 -1.28 -0.06
C ASP A 183 -17.13 -1.18 0.47
N VAL A 184 -16.86 -1.69 1.67
CA VAL A 184 -15.54 -1.68 2.29
C VAL A 184 -14.56 -2.57 1.54
N ALA A 185 -14.98 -3.79 1.17
CA ALA A 185 -14.16 -4.70 0.37
C ALA A 185 -13.75 -4.05 -0.96
N LYS A 186 -14.67 -3.33 -1.60
CA LYS A 186 -14.39 -2.57 -2.82
C LYS A 186 -13.40 -1.43 -2.58
N VAL A 187 -13.57 -0.64 -1.52
CA VAL A 187 -12.65 0.46 -1.17
C VAL A 187 -11.25 -0.10 -0.86
N ALA A 188 -11.15 -1.13 -0.03
CA ALA A 188 -9.90 -1.78 0.34
C ALA A 188 -9.17 -2.32 -0.91
N ARG A 189 -9.89 -3.01 -1.80
CA ARG A 189 -9.32 -3.53 -3.05
C ARG A 189 -8.78 -2.42 -3.96
N LEU A 190 -9.52 -1.32 -4.14
CA LEU A 190 -9.09 -0.20 -4.97
C LEU A 190 -7.90 0.54 -4.35
N ALA A 191 -7.92 0.74 -3.03
CA ALA A 191 -6.82 1.34 -2.29
C ALA A 191 -5.55 0.49 -2.42
N ARG A 192 -5.67 -0.83 -2.21
CA ARG A 192 -4.57 -1.78 -2.40
C ARG A 192 -4.00 -1.73 -3.82
N ALA A 193 -4.86 -1.81 -4.84
CA ALA A 193 -4.42 -1.74 -6.23
C ALA A 193 -3.67 -0.43 -6.52
N ARG A 194 -4.08 0.68 -5.91
CA ARG A 194 -3.40 1.98 -6.03
C ARG A 194 -2.03 1.98 -5.35
N VAL A 195 -1.89 1.37 -4.17
CA VAL A 195 -0.59 1.17 -3.50
C VAL A 195 0.33 0.33 -4.37
N GLU A 196 -0.15 -0.82 -4.83
CA GLU A 196 0.62 -1.76 -5.65
C GLU A 196 1.06 -1.10 -6.96
N GLN A 197 0.17 -0.36 -7.63
CA GLN A 197 0.51 0.39 -8.84
C GLN A 197 1.56 1.47 -8.59
N ALA A 198 1.44 2.25 -7.50
CA ALA A 198 2.40 3.29 -7.16
C ALA A 198 3.80 2.73 -6.82
N LEU A 199 3.85 1.48 -6.39
CA LEU A 199 5.07 0.74 -6.10
C LEU A 199 5.56 -0.12 -7.28
N ASN A 200 4.89 -0.07 -8.44
CA ASN A 200 5.15 -0.93 -9.61
C ASN A 200 5.09 -2.44 -9.28
N ARG A 201 4.15 -2.85 -8.41
CA ARG A 201 3.88 -4.23 -7.95
C ARG A 201 2.51 -4.75 -8.42
N ASP A 202 2.01 -4.25 -9.53
CA ASP A 202 0.67 -4.55 -10.07
C ASP A 202 0.68 -5.72 -11.07
N ASN A 203 1.77 -6.50 -11.10
CA ASN A 203 1.98 -7.61 -12.04
C ASN A 203 1.92 -7.18 -13.52
N ARG A 204 2.05 -5.89 -13.82
CA ARG A 204 2.14 -5.41 -15.20
C ARG A 204 3.60 -5.45 -15.66
N PRO A 205 3.86 -5.91 -16.90
CA PRO A 205 5.18 -5.80 -17.49
C PRO A 205 5.56 -4.33 -17.63
N HIS A 206 6.71 -3.95 -17.10
CA HIS A 206 7.32 -2.64 -17.35
C HIS A 206 8.69 -2.81 -17.98
N THR A 207 9.07 -1.86 -18.82
CA THR A 207 10.38 -1.87 -19.49
C THR A 207 11.42 -1.34 -18.52
N LEU A 208 12.56 -2.01 -18.42
CA LEU A 208 13.70 -1.53 -17.67
C LEU A 208 14.53 -0.57 -18.52
N ASP A 209 15.07 0.47 -17.90
CA ASP A 209 15.95 1.42 -18.57
C ASP A 209 17.27 0.78 -19.01
N ASP A 210 17.73 -0.23 -18.26
CA ASP A 210 18.97 -0.93 -18.56
C ASP A 210 18.80 -1.93 -19.70
N PRO A 211 19.75 -1.94 -20.66
CA PRO A 211 19.80 -2.99 -21.66
C PRO A 211 20.21 -4.33 -21.03
N CYS A 212 19.87 -5.42 -21.69
CA CYS A 212 20.30 -6.75 -21.29
C CYS A 212 21.83 -6.84 -21.27
N PRO A 213 22.47 -7.20 -20.15
CA PRO A 213 23.93 -7.20 -20.04
C PRO A 213 24.61 -8.24 -20.93
N TYR A 214 23.85 -9.18 -21.51
CA TYR A 214 24.35 -10.25 -22.36
C TYR A 214 24.18 -9.99 -23.87
N CYS A 215 23.20 -9.18 -24.27
CA CYS A 215 22.89 -8.98 -25.69
C CYS A 215 22.53 -7.53 -26.06
N GLY A 216 22.46 -6.62 -25.11
CA GLY A 216 22.11 -5.21 -25.32
C GLY A 216 20.63 -4.93 -25.58
N GLY A 217 19.77 -5.95 -25.67
CA GLY A 217 18.35 -5.75 -25.99
C GLY A 217 17.49 -5.36 -24.78
N THR A 218 16.25 -4.94 -25.06
CA THR A 218 15.31 -4.44 -24.04
C THR A 218 14.92 -5.53 -23.04
N LEU A 219 14.93 -5.17 -21.76
CA LEU A 219 14.43 -6.00 -20.67
C LEU A 219 13.05 -5.53 -20.23
N THR A 220 12.17 -6.47 -19.91
CA THR A 220 10.88 -6.21 -19.27
C THR A 220 10.81 -6.96 -17.95
N ALA A 221 10.48 -6.27 -16.87
CA ALA A 221 10.26 -6.87 -15.57
C ALA A 221 8.77 -6.94 -15.24
N THR A 222 8.39 -7.99 -14.51
CA THR A 222 7.06 -8.13 -13.92
C THR A 222 7.23 -8.44 -12.44
N VAL A 223 6.63 -7.62 -11.59
CA VAL A 223 6.69 -7.81 -10.12
C VAL A 223 5.27 -8.08 -9.64
N PRO A 224 4.97 -9.31 -9.17
CA PRO A 224 3.66 -9.62 -8.67
C PRO A 224 3.44 -8.98 -7.29
N PRO A 225 2.17 -8.76 -6.90
CA PRO A 225 1.83 -8.22 -5.60
C PRO A 225 2.16 -9.22 -4.49
N ARG A 226 2.73 -8.73 -3.38
CA ARG A 226 3.07 -9.47 -2.13
C ARG A 226 4.13 -10.56 -2.22
N ASP A 227 4.44 -11.11 -3.39
CA ASP A 227 5.40 -12.22 -3.56
C ASP A 227 6.54 -11.83 -4.51
N LEU A 228 7.51 -11.10 -4.00
CA LEU A 228 8.64 -10.61 -4.79
C LEU A 228 9.53 -11.73 -5.31
N ASP A 229 9.52 -12.90 -4.67
CA ASP A 229 10.30 -14.06 -5.10
C ASP A 229 9.78 -14.61 -6.44
N ARG A 230 8.52 -14.31 -6.77
CA ARG A 230 7.91 -14.57 -8.07
C ARG A 230 8.12 -13.46 -9.09
N ALA A 231 8.89 -12.43 -8.78
CA ALA A 231 9.23 -11.43 -9.78
C ALA A 231 10.00 -12.07 -10.93
N THR A 232 9.84 -11.50 -12.12
CA THR A 232 10.42 -12.04 -13.33
C THR A 232 11.05 -10.95 -14.17
N ILE A 233 12.16 -11.26 -14.84
CA ILE A 233 12.72 -10.43 -15.90
C ILE A 233 12.72 -11.25 -17.18
N THR A 234 12.35 -10.61 -18.29
CA THR A 234 12.35 -11.22 -19.62
C THR A 234 13.10 -10.32 -20.59
N CYS A 235 14.01 -10.90 -21.38
CA CYS A 235 14.72 -10.20 -22.44
C CYS A 235 13.97 -10.32 -23.76
N GLN A 236 13.65 -9.18 -24.39
CA GLN A 236 12.83 -9.13 -25.61
C GLN A 236 13.59 -9.51 -26.89
N THR A 237 14.91 -9.72 -26.83
CA THR A 237 15.74 -10.11 -27.98
C THR A 237 15.39 -11.50 -28.54
N GLY A 238 14.76 -12.36 -27.73
CA GLY A 238 14.38 -13.71 -28.15
C GLY A 238 15.53 -14.72 -28.04
N PRO A 239 15.58 -15.74 -28.93
CA PRO A 239 16.43 -16.92 -28.75
C PRO A 239 17.93 -16.63 -28.90
N THR A 240 18.28 -15.52 -29.53
CA THR A 240 19.68 -15.08 -29.76
C THR A 240 20.33 -14.46 -28.52
N CYS A 241 19.59 -14.26 -27.43
CA CYS A 241 20.16 -13.83 -26.16
C CYS A 241 20.93 -14.97 -25.49
N ASN A 242 22.23 -14.74 -25.25
CA ASN A 242 23.15 -15.71 -24.62
C ASN A 242 23.14 -15.68 -23.09
N GLY A 243 22.13 -15.05 -22.47
CA GLY A 243 22.02 -14.98 -21.01
C GLY A 243 21.73 -16.34 -20.36
N PRO A 244 22.12 -16.55 -19.10
CA PRO A 244 22.03 -17.84 -18.39
C PRO A 244 20.60 -18.23 -17.94
N GLY A 245 19.57 -17.52 -18.43
CA GLY A 245 18.17 -17.73 -18.04
C GLY A 245 17.47 -18.83 -18.82
N ARG A 246 16.35 -19.29 -18.28
CA ARG A 246 15.44 -20.22 -18.95
C ARG A 246 14.80 -19.55 -20.16
N TYR A 247 14.23 -20.34 -21.06
CA TYR A 247 13.36 -19.80 -22.10
C TYR A 247 11.92 -19.77 -21.59
N ASP A 248 11.19 -18.70 -21.88
CA ASP A 248 9.74 -18.65 -21.72
C ASP A 248 9.03 -19.39 -22.88
N GLU A 249 7.70 -19.38 -22.85
CA GLU A 249 6.84 -19.99 -23.88
C GLU A 249 7.04 -19.36 -25.26
N GLN A 250 7.57 -18.13 -25.33
CA GLN A 250 7.86 -17.38 -26.55
C GLN A 250 9.35 -17.46 -26.97
N ALA A 251 10.11 -18.39 -26.39
CA ALA A 251 11.55 -18.58 -26.64
C ALA A 251 12.42 -17.33 -26.34
N ARG A 252 11.99 -16.51 -25.39
CA ARG A 252 12.76 -15.37 -24.85
C ARG A 252 13.46 -15.79 -23.57
N ARG A 253 14.60 -15.16 -23.27
CA ARG A 253 15.29 -15.40 -21.99
C ARG A 253 14.48 -14.84 -20.84
N HIS A 254 14.30 -15.65 -19.82
CA HIS A 254 13.45 -15.42 -18.68
C HIS A 254 14.19 -15.84 -17.41
N TRP A 255 14.12 -14.99 -16.38
CA TRP A 255 14.76 -15.19 -15.09
C TRP A 255 13.74 -15.02 -13.98
N THR A 256 13.80 -15.92 -12.99
CA THR A 256 12.85 -15.96 -11.86
C THR A 256 13.56 -16.34 -10.55
N GLY A 257 13.03 -15.89 -9.42
CA GLY A 257 13.52 -16.28 -8.09
C GLY A 257 15.04 -16.02 -7.93
N PRO A 258 15.84 -17.01 -7.52
CA PRO A 258 17.28 -16.82 -7.31
C PRO A 258 18.07 -16.37 -8.55
N GLU A 259 17.58 -16.65 -9.75
CA GLU A 259 18.24 -16.24 -10.99
C GLU A 259 18.24 -14.71 -11.16
N LEU A 260 17.28 -14.01 -10.54
CA LEU A 260 17.18 -12.55 -10.55
C LEU A 260 18.37 -11.86 -9.91
N THR A 261 18.95 -12.44 -8.85
CA THR A 261 20.14 -11.90 -8.19
C THR A 261 21.34 -11.89 -9.14
N THR A 262 21.44 -12.92 -9.98
CA THR A 262 22.54 -13.05 -10.96
C THR A 262 22.41 -12.02 -12.07
N VAL A 263 21.19 -11.82 -12.59
CA VAL A 263 20.93 -10.79 -13.60
C VAL A 263 21.08 -9.39 -13.03
N GLY A 264 20.58 -9.15 -11.81
CA GLY A 264 20.74 -7.88 -11.10
C GLY A 264 22.22 -7.52 -10.93
N ALA A 265 23.05 -8.48 -10.48
CA ALA A 265 24.49 -8.28 -10.39
C ALA A 265 25.15 -7.98 -11.75
N ALA A 266 24.70 -8.64 -12.82
CA ALA A 266 25.21 -8.40 -14.16
C ALA A 266 24.83 -7.01 -14.72
N ILE A 267 23.61 -6.53 -14.45
CA ILE A 267 23.15 -5.17 -14.79
C ILE A 267 23.98 -4.14 -14.03
N LEU A 268 24.13 -4.29 -12.70
CA LEU A 268 24.93 -3.38 -11.88
C LEU A 268 26.40 -3.33 -12.34
N ALA A 269 26.98 -4.49 -12.69
CA ALA A 269 28.33 -4.55 -13.24
C ALA A 269 28.43 -3.87 -14.62
N ALA A 270 27.38 -3.92 -15.45
CA ALA A 270 27.34 -3.21 -16.73
C ALA A 270 27.30 -1.69 -16.53
N ARG A 271 26.44 -1.19 -15.64
CA ARG A 271 26.39 0.23 -15.25
C ARG A 271 27.75 0.75 -14.78
N GLY A 272 28.44 -0.01 -13.93
CA GLY A 272 29.76 0.36 -13.43
C GLY A 272 30.83 0.47 -14.53
N ARG A 273 30.74 -0.34 -15.59
CA ARG A 273 31.65 -0.24 -16.75
C ARG A 273 31.36 0.98 -17.60
N GLU A 274 30.09 1.32 -17.79
CA GLU A 274 29.69 2.53 -18.52
C GLU A 274 30.13 3.80 -17.79
N ALA A 275 29.94 3.85 -16.46
CA ALA A 275 30.38 4.98 -15.64
C ALA A 275 31.90 5.14 -15.58
N ALA A 276 32.69 4.06 -15.69
CA ALA A 276 34.16 4.11 -15.67
C ALA A 276 34.78 4.37 -17.07
N GLY A 277 33.99 4.22 -18.14
CA GLY A 277 34.43 4.44 -19.52
C GLY A 277 34.06 5.81 -20.09
N ALA A 278 33.29 6.62 -19.35
CA ALA A 278 32.92 8.00 -19.66
C ALA A 278 33.87 9.00 -18.95
#